data_AF-A0ABC8BTN6-F1
#
_entry.id   AF-A0ABC8BTN6-F1
#
_cell.length_a   1.000
_cell.length_b   1.000
_cell.length_c   1.000
_cell.angle_alpha   90.00
_cell.angle_beta   90.00
_cell.angle_gamma   90.00
#
_symmetry.space_group_name_H-M   'P 1'
#
loop_
_entity.id
_entity.type
_entity.pdbx_description
1 polymer ?
#
loop_
_entity_poly.entity_id
_entity_poly.type
_entity_poly.pdbx_seq_one_letter_code
_entity_poly.pdbx_strand_id
1 'polypeptide(L)'
;MTFFLGLGIAGIVLLALSLIFGGVLEGLLDGFFDGLLSLPVIAGFISMLGFGGAIVLGATSAGPVVATVIGTAAGVAAGWLTWKLSKALMRDQTSATPRGGDLVGTSGTVVTAIPADGYGEVMLRLAGHPVKYAAKSPEPVVRGTEVWVEAELSTTSVSVRPVER
;
A
#
# COMPACT_ATOMS: atom_id res chain seq x y z
N MET A 1 -38.42 9.36 9.59
CA MET A 1 -37.20 10.21 9.52
C MET A 1 -36.21 9.88 10.62
N THR A 2 -36.64 9.81 11.89
CA THR A 2 -35.78 9.49 13.05
C THR A 2 -34.98 8.20 12.89
N PHE A 3 -35.59 7.13 12.38
CA PHE A 3 -34.89 5.86 12.11
C PHE A 3 -33.71 6.01 11.14
N PHE A 4 -33.94 6.67 10.00
CA PHE A 4 -32.90 6.94 9.00
C PHE A 4 -31.79 7.83 9.55
N LEU A 5 -32.13 8.87 10.32
CA LEU A 5 -31.15 9.74 10.95
C LEU A 5 -30.30 9.00 11.99
N GLY A 6 -30.94 8.15 12.80
CA GLY A 6 -30.25 7.29 13.77
C GLY A 6 -29.26 6.34 13.09
N LEU A 7 -29.65 5.76 11.95
CA LEU A 7 -28.77 4.91 11.16
C LEU A 7 -27.59 5.70 10.57
N GLY A 8 -27.85 6.92 10.09
CA GLY A 8 -26.83 7.84 9.58
C GLY A 8 -25.76 8.16 10.64
N ILE A 9 -26.22 8.53 11.84
CA ILE A 9 -25.37 8.83 13.00
C ILE A 9 -24.61 7.59 13.48
N ALA A 10 -25.27 6.44 13.56
CA ALA A 10 -24.63 5.18 13.94
C ALA A 10 -23.48 4.84 12.99
N GLY A 11 -23.65 5.06 11.69
CA GLY A 11 -22.58 4.94 10.70
C GLY A 11 -21.40 5.88 10.98
N ILE A 12 -21.66 7.14 11.33
CA ILE A 12 -20.59 8.10 11.70
C ILE A 12 -19.85 7.66 12.97
N VAL A 13 -20.59 7.23 14.00
CA VAL A 13 -19.99 6.75 15.26
C VAL A 13 -19.13 5.52 14.99
N LEU A 14 -19.62 4.58 14.19
CA LEU A 14 -18.85 3.41 13.78
C LEU A 14 -17.59 3.80 13.01
N LEU A 15 -17.67 4.81 12.13
CA LEU A 15 -16.52 5.33 11.39
C LEU A 15 -15.49 5.98 12.32
N ALA A 16 -15.95 6.77 13.31
CA ALA A 16 -15.08 7.38 14.30
C ALA A 16 -14.37 6.32 15.17
N LEU A 17 -15.09 5.28 15.60
CA LEU A 17 -14.51 4.15 16.32
C LEU A 17 -13.50 3.39 15.46
N SER A 18 -13.82 3.15 14.19
CA SER A 18 -12.89 2.52 13.25
C SER A 18 -11.64 3.35 13.03
N LEU A 19 -11.74 4.68 13.05
CA LEU A 19 -10.57 5.55 12.87
C LEU A 19 -9.67 5.56 14.11
N ILE A 20 -10.26 5.52 15.30
CA ILE A 20 -9.53 5.54 16.58
C ILE A 20 -8.92 4.18 16.91
N PHE A 21 -9.67 3.10 16.65
CA PHE A 21 -9.34 1.74 17.06
C PHE A 21 -9.04 0.79 15.90
N GLY A 22 -8.77 1.32 14.70
CA GLY A 22 -8.67 0.55 13.44
C GLY A 22 -7.91 -0.76 13.58
N GLY A 23 -6.66 -0.74 14.06
CA GLY A 23 -5.85 -1.96 14.18
C GLY A 23 -6.38 -3.01 15.18
N VAL A 24 -7.08 -2.59 16.25
CA VAL A 24 -7.68 -3.52 17.22
C VAL A 24 -8.97 -4.11 16.67
N LEU A 25 -9.77 -3.27 16.01
CA LEU A 25 -11.09 -3.63 15.50
C LEU A 25 -10.99 -4.48 14.23
N GLU A 26 -10.03 -4.19 13.36
CA GLU A 26 -9.69 -5.02 12.19
C GLU A 26 -9.16 -6.39 12.64
N GLY A 27 -8.23 -6.45 13.59
CA GLY A 27 -7.71 -7.73 14.10
C GLY A 27 -8.76 -8.62 14.79
N LEU A 28 -9.81 -8.03 15.38
CA LEU A 28 -10.92 -8.79 15.99
C LEU A 28 -11.94 -9.27 14.94
N LEU A 29 -12.15 -8.50 13.87
CA LEU A 29 -13.19 -8.75 12.87
C LEU A 29 -12.69 -9.40 11.57
N ASP A 30 -11.38 -9.55 11.39
CA ASP A 30 -10.77 -10.22 10.23
C ASP A 30 -11.37 -11.61 9.98
N GLY A 31 -11.75 -12.33 11.03
CA GLY A 31 -12.40 -13.65 10.92
C GLY A 31 -13.87 -13.65 10.46
N PHE A 32 -14.57 -12.51 10.48
CA PHE A 32 -16.01 -12.44 10.13
C PHE A 32 -16.25 -11.92 8.71
N PHE A 33 -15.33 -11.10 8.17
CA PHE A 33 -15.47 -10.48 6.85
C PHE A 33 -14.40 -10.89 5.83
N ASP A 34 -13.52 -11.84 6.17
CA ASP A 34 -12.46 -12.41 5.29
C ASP A 34 -11.63 -11.33 4.56
N GLY A 35 -11.44 -10.17 5.21
CA GLY A 35 -10.80 -8.99 4.62
C GLY A 35 -11.52 -8.35 3.42
N LEU A 36 -12.69 -8.85 3.01
CA LEU A 36 -13.40 -8.43 1.80
C LEU A 36 -14.10 -7.07 1.93
N LEU A 37 -14.45 -6.66 3.16
CA LEU A 37 -15.10 -5.38 3.46
C LEU A 37 -14.46 -4.74 4.70
N SER A 38 -13.81 -3.59 4.53
CA SER A 38 -13.24 -2.85 5.66
C SER A 38 -14.34 -2.19 6.51
N LEU A 39 -14.14 -2.10 7.82
CA LEU A 39 -15.07 -1.44 8.73
C LEU A 39 -15.45 -0.01 8.28
N PRO A 40 -14.51 0.82 7.77
CA PRO A 40 -14.84 2.14 7.24
C PRO A 40 -15.83 2.10 6.07
N VAL A 41 -15.75 1.07 5.21
CA VAL A 41 -16.68 0.91 4.07
C VAL A 41 -18.08 0.58 4.56
N ILE A 42 -18.20 -0.31 5.55
CA ILE A 42 -19.48 -0.66 6.18
C ILE A 42 -20.07 0.57 6.88
N ALA A 43 -19.26 1.30 7.64
CA ALA A 43 -19.66 2.52 8.32
C ALA A 43 -20.16 3.60 7.34
N GLY A 44 -19.42 3.81 6.24
CA GLY A 44 -19.81 4.72 5.16
C GLY A 44 -21.11 4.31 4.47
N PHE A 45 -21.29 3.01 4.20
CA PHE A 45 -22.54 2.47 3.64
C PHE A 45 -23.74 2.75 4.55
N ILE A 46 -23.63 2.41 5.84
CA ILE A 46 -24.68 2.62 6.84
C ILE A 46 -25.01 4.11 6.95
N SER A 47 -23.98 4.96 6.95
CA SER A 47 -24.13 6.40 7.05
C SER A 47 -24.87 6.98 5.83
N MET A 48 -24.46 6.60 4.61
CA MET A 48 -25.09 7.07 3.36
C MET A 48 -26.50 6.51 3.16
N LEU A 49 -26.77 5.28 3.59
CA LEU A 49 -28.13 4.74 3.60
C LEU A 49 -29.02 5.54 4.56
N GLY A 50 -28.54 5.80 5.78
CA GLY A 50 -29.27 6.57 6.77
C GLY A 50 -29.53 8.01 6.34
N PHE A 51 -28.49 8.77 6.01
CA PHE A 51 -28.64 10.17 5.59
C PHE A 51 -29.33 10.31 4.23
N GLY A 52 -29.02 9.46 3.26
CA GLY A 52 -29.70 9.45 1.95
C GLY A 52 -31.19 9.17 2.08
N GLY A 53 -31.57 8.18 2.89
CA GLY A 53 -32.98 7.90 3.18
C GLY A 53 -33.65 9.03 3.97
N ALA A 54 -32.96 9.66 4.93
CA ALA A 54 -33.48 10.80 5.68
C ALA A 54 -33.74 12.01 4.77
N ILE A 55 -32.82 12.30 3.84
CA ILE A 55 -32.95 13.39 2.87
C ILE A 55 -34.15 13.14 1.96
N VAL A 56 -34.30 11.94 1.38
CA VAL A 56 -35.44 11.63 0.50
C VAL A 56 -36.77 11.78 1.23
N LEU A 57 -36.85 11.26 2.45
CA LEU A 57 -38.08 11.30 3.25
C LEU A 57 -38.42 12.72 3.74
N GLY A 58 -37.42 13.61 3.84
CA GLY A 58 -37.60 14.99 4.30
C GLY A 58 -37.78 16.02 3.17
N ALA A 59 -37.12 15.78 2.04
CA ALA A 59 -37.14 16.68 0.88
C ALA A 59 -38.22 16.31 -0.14
N THR A 60 -38.74 15.09 -0.08
CA THR A 60 -39.77 14.59 -1.01
C THR A 60 -40.98 14.08 -0.23
N SER A 61 -42.17 14.14 -0.83
CA SER A 61 -43.38 13.46 -0.33
C SER A 61 -43.37 11.94 -0.58
N ALA A 62 -42.18 11.36 -0.80
CA ALA A 62 -42.01 9.96 -1.13
C ALA A 62 -42.14 9.09 0.13
N GLY A 63 -42.70 7.89 -0.03
CA GLY A 63 -42.89 6.96 1.09
C GLY A 63 -41.57 6.35 1.59
N PRO A 64 -41.59 5.71 2.78
CA PRO A 64 -40.41 5.08 3.39
C PRO A 64 -39.70 4.07 2.49
N VAL A 65 -40.45 3.35 1.65
CA VAL A 65 -39.90 2.36 0.71
C VAL A 65 -38.97 3.02 -0.31
N VAL A 66 -39.40 4.13 -0.90
CA VAL A 66 -38.59 4.87 -1.89
C VAL A 66 -37.34 5.45 -1.23
N ALA A 67 -37.48 5.98 -0.01
CA ALA A 67 -36.35 6.47 0.78
C ALA A 67 -35.31 5.37 1.06
N THR A 68 -35.75 4.16 1.42
CA THR A 68 -34.83 3.04 1.61
C THR A 68 -34.11 2.67 0.32
N VAL A 69 -34.82 2.56 -0.81
CA VAL A 69 -34.22 2.19 -2.09
C VAL A 69 -33.15 3.19 -2.53
N ILE A 70 -33.46 4.49 -2.46
CA ILE A 70 -32.52 5.54 -2.84
C ILE A 70 -31.35 5.60 -1.84
N GLY A 71 -31.63 5.47 -0.54
CA GLY A 71 -30.59 5.39 0.49
C GLY A 71 -29.63 4.22 0.26
N THR A 72 -30.16 3.02 -0.03
CA THR A 72 -29.33 1.84 -0.34
C THR A 72 -28.51 2.07 -1.60
N ALA A 73 -29.09 2.64 -2.66
CA ALA A 73 -28.34 2.96 -3.87
C ALA A 73 -27.19 3.96 -3.61
N ALA A 74 -27.45 5.00 -2.80
CA ALA A 74 -26.43 5.94 -2.37
C ALA A 74 -25.32 5.28 -1.53
N GLY A 75 -25.69 4.38 -0.62
CA GLY A 75 -24.77 3.59 0.18
C GLY A 75 -23.87 2.70 -0.69
N VAL A 76 -24.45 1.95 -1.64
CA VAL A 76 -23.68 1.10 -2.57
C VAL A 76 -22.72 1.94 -3.41
N ALA A 77 -23.18 3.08 -3.94
CA ALA A 77 -22.34 3.98 -4.73
C ALA A 77 -21.15 4.51 -3.90
N ALA A 78 -21.38 4.92 -2.66
CA ALA A 78 -20.34 5.39 -1.76
C ALA A 78 -19.34 4.28 -1.38
N GLY A 79 -19.82 3.07 -1.08
CA GLY A 79 -18.98 1.91 -0.80
C GLY A 79 -18.10 1.53 -2.01
N TRP A 80 -18.70 1.48 -3.20
CA TRP A 80 -17.98 1.20 -4.45
C TRP A 80 -16.91 2.26 -4.76
N LEU A 81 -17.23 3.55 -4.58
CA LEU A 81 -16.28 4.64 -4.82
C LEU A 81 -15.09 4.55 -3.85
N THR A 82 -15.36 4.30 -2.56
CA THR A 82 -14.32 4.12 -1.54
C THR A 82 -13.43 2.94 -1.88
N TRP A 83 -14.00 1.78 -2.22
CA TRP A 83 -13.23 0.60 -2.61
C TRP A 83 -12.36 0.86 -3.85
N LYS A 84 -12.92 1.50 -4.88
CA LYS A 84 -12.20 1.85 -6.10
C LYS A 84 -11.04 2.81 -5.81
N LEU A 85 -11.26 3.81 -4.94
CA LEU A 85 -10.24 4.78 -4.56
C LEU A 85 -9.12 4.11 -3.76
N SER A 86 -9.44 3.29 -2.76
CA SER A 86 -8.45 2.52 -2.00
C SER A 86 -7.61 1.64 -2.92
N LYS A 87 -8.25 0.93 -3.86
CA LYS A 87 -7.54 0.10 -4.83
C LYS A 87 -6.65 0.92 -5.78
N ALA A 88 -7.08 2.12 -6.17
CA ALA A 88 -6.25 3.01 -6.97
C ALA A 88 -5.01 3.48 -6.21
N LEU A 89 -5.17 3.88 -4.94
CA LEU A 89 -4.06 4.31 -4.07
C LEU A 89 -3.06 3.18 -3.78
N MET A 90 -3.56 1.96 -3.59
CA MET A 90 -2.71 0.78 -3.34
C MET A 90 -1.94 0.31 -4.58
N ARG A 91 -2.36 0.71 -5.79
CA ARG A 91 -1.76 0.24 -7.04
C ARG A 91 -0.35 0.82 -7.28
N ASP A 92 -0.02 1.96 -6.69
CA ASP A 92 1.28 2.62 -6.84
C ASP A 92 2.42 1.92 -6.08
N GLN A 93 2.14 0.98 -5.17
CA GLN A 93 3.17 0.27 -4.39
C GLN A 93 3.87 -0.88 -5.15
N THR A 94 3.80 -0.92 -6.49
CA THR A 94 4.29 -2.05 -7.31
C THR A 94 5.73 -1.87 -7.83
N SER A 95 6.62 -1.21 -7.09
CA SER A 95 8.03 -1.58 -7.24
C SER A 95 8.17 -2.95 -6.58
N ALA A 96 8.31 -4.00 -7.39
CA ALA A 96 8.45 -5.38 -6.93
C ALA A 96 9.48 -5.44 -5.79
N THR A 97 9.15 -6.16 -4.71
CA THR A 97 10.10 -6.41 -3.62
C THR A 97 11.38 -6.95 -4.24
N PRO A 98 12.52 -6.25 -4.09
CA PRO A 98 13.73 -6.66 -4.76
C PRO A 98 14.10 -8.08 -4.38
N ARG A 99 14.22 -8.95 -5.38
CA ARG A 99 14.60 -10.34 -5.19
C ARG A 99 16.09 -10.48 -5.44
N GLY A 100 16.68 -11.54 -4.88
CA GLY A 100 18.11 -11.86 -5.05
C GLY A 100 18.51 -12.33 -6.46
N GLY A 101 17.81 -11.88 -7.50
CA GLY A 101 18.27 -11.92 -8.88
C GLY A 101 18.14 -10.58 -9.60
N ASP A 102 17.53 -9.58 -8.95
CA ASP A 102 17.30 -8.26 -9.53
C ASP A 102 18.54 -7.36 -9.43
N LEU A 103 19.59 -7.79 -8.70
CA LEU A 103 20.84 -7.02 -8.60
C LEU A 103 21.74 -7.25 -9.82
N VAL A 104 21.66 -8.42 -10.46
CA VAL A 104 22.50 -8.76 -11.62
C VAL A 104 22.19 -7.83 -12.78
N GLY A 105 23.23 -7.22 -13.34
CA GLY A 105 23.08 -6.20 -14.40
C GLY A 105 22.71 -4.82 -13.89
N THR A 106 22.68 -4.58 -12.57
CA THR A 106 22.58 -3.21 -12.03
C THR A 106 23.96 -2.57 -11.96
N SER A 107 24.03 -1.27 -12.27
CA SER A 107 25.24 -0.47 -12.08
C SER A 107 25.26 0.22 -10.71
N GLY A 108 26.47 0.45 -10.20
CA GLY A 108 26.67 1.13 -8.93
C GLY A 108 28.04 1.75 -8.81
N THR A 109 28.32 2.30 -7.63
CA THR A 109 29.59 2.99 -7.36
C THR A 109 30.27 2.42 -6.15
N VAL A 110 31.58 2.19 -6.25
CA VAL A 110 32.40 1.72 -5.13
C VAL A 110 32.50 2.80 -4.04
N VAL A 111 32.05 2.50 -2.83
CA VAL A 111 32.10 3.41 -1.66
C VAL A 111 33.35 3.13 -0.83
N THR A 112 33.70 1.86 -0.68
CA THR A 112 34.90 1.39 0.01
C THR A 112 35.69 0.55 -0.98
N ALA A 113 36.97 0.88 -1.17
CA ALA A 113 37.84 0.23 -2.16
C ALA A 113 37.81 -1.30 -2.00
N ILE A 114 37.78 -2.01 -3.12
CA ILE A 114 37.72 -3.47 -3.17
C ILE A 114 39.14 -3.98 -3.39
N PRO A 115 39.76 -4.66 -2.41
CA PRO A 115 41.08 -5.29 -2.60
C PRO A 115 40.97 -6.57 -3.44
N ALA A 116 42.09 -7.02 -4.02
CA ALA A 116 42.13 -8.26 -4.83
C ALA A 116 41.68 -9.52 -4.06
N ASP A 117 41.96 -9.57 -2.75
CA ASP A 117 41.60 -10.71 -1.90
C ASP A 117 40.82 -10.25 -0.66
N GLY A 118 39.63 -9.70 -0.89
CA GLY A 118 38.74 -9.28 0.18
C GLY A 118 37.43 -8.67 -0.31
N TYR A 119 36.70 -8.06 0.62
CA TYR A 119 35.45 -7.36 0.34
C TYR A 119 35.65 -5.86 0.46
N GLY A 120 35.08 -5.11 -0.48
CA GLY A 120 34.79 -3.69 -0.33
C GLY A 120 33.29 -3.45 -0.20
N GLU A 121 32.85 -2.22 -0.44
CA GLU A 121 31.43 -1.85 -0.43
C GLU A 121 31.08 -1.11 -1.71
N VAL A 122 29.92 -1.45 -2.28
CA VAL A 122 29.32 -0.74 -3.42
C VAL A 122 27.96 -0.18 -3.03
N MET A 123 27.64 0.98 -3.58
CA MET A 123 26.31 1.56 -3.53
C MET A 123 25.57 1.18 -4.80
N LEU A 124 24.55 0.34 -4.67
CA LEU A 124 23.63 -0.03 -5.75
C LEU A 124 22.33 0.76 -5.62
N ARG A 125 21.60 0.92 -6.73
CA ARG A 125 20.27 1.53 -6.71
C ARG A 125 19.21 0.45 -6.96
N LEU A 126 18.40 0.18 -5.95
CA LEU A 126 17.38 -0.84 -5.98
C LEU A 126 16.01 -0.20 -5.83
N ALA A 127 15.16 -0.31 -6.85
CA ALA A 127 13.89 0.41 -6.92
C ALA A 127 14.04 1.93 -6.59
N GLY A 128 15.11 2.55 -7.11
CA GLY A 128 15.41 3.97 -6.88
C GLY A 128 16.11 4.30 -5.54
N HIS A 129 16.21 3.34 -4.61
CA HIS A 129 16.83 3.54 -3.30
C HIS A 129 18.31 3.15 -3.30
N PRO A 130 19.21 3.99 -2.76
CA PRO A 130 20.62 3.63 -2.59
C PRO A 130 20.78 2.61 -1.45
N VAL A 131 21.31 1.43 -1.76
CA VAL A 131 21.56 0.35 -0.79
C VAL A 131 23.02 -0.09 -0.89
N LYS A 132 23.65 -0.32 0.26
CA LYS A 132 25.03 -0.80 0.34
C LYS A 132 25.08 -2.33 0.29
N TYR A 133 25.98 -2.85 -0.54
CA TYR A 133 26.29 -4.28 -0.60
C TYR A 133 27.80 -4.48 -0.43
N ALA A 134 28.17 -5.60 0.20
CA ALA A 134 29.55 -6.05 0.19
C ALA A 134 29.91 -6.50 -1.24
N ALA A 135 31.05 -6.07 -1.75
CA ALA A 135 31.44 -6.34 -3.13
C ALA A 135 32.77 -7.06 -3.19
N LYS A 136 32.85 -8.06 -4.07
CA LYS A 136 34.09 -8.73 -4.46
C LYS A 136 34.34 -8.49 -5.95
N SER A 137 35.59 -8.26 -6.31
CA SER A 137 36.04 -8.06 -7.69
C SER A 137 37.30 -8.89 -7.92
N PRO A 138 37.50 -9.46 -9.13
CA PRO A 138 38.73 -10.17 -9.47
C PRO A 138 39.97 -9.24 -9.51
N GLU A 139 39.76 -7.95 -9.77
CA GLU A 139 40.81 -6.93 -9.78
C GLU A 139 40.59 -5.90 -8.67
N PRO A 140 41.66 -5.26 -8.14
CA PRO A 140 41.53 -4.16 -7.21
C PRO A 140 40.74 -2.99 -7.81
N VAL A 141 39.69 -2.54 -7.11
CA VAL A 141 38.84 -1.44 -7.58
C VAL A 141 38.91 -0.28 -6.59
N VAL A 142 39.29 0.91 -7.09
CA VAL A 142 39.38 2.12 -6.28
C VAL A 142 38.00 2.69 -5.98
N ARG A 143 37.90 3.40 -4.86
CA ARG A 143 36.69 4.14 -4.47
C ARG A 143 36.28 5.12 -5.57
N GLY A 144 34.97 5.21 -5.83
CA GLY A 144 34.38 6.08 -6.84
C GLY A 144 34.29 5.47 -8.24
N THR A 145 34.86 4.27 -8.45
CA THR A 145 34.73 3.55 -9.73
C THR A 145 33.30 3.07 -9.93
N GLU A 146 32.81 3.20 -11.16
CA GLU A 146 31.53 2.63 -11.57
C GLU A 146 31.71 1.13 -11.86
N VAL A 147 30.78 0.31 -11.37
CA VAL A 147 30.84 -1.15 -11.49
C VAL A 147 29.50 -1.74 -11.90
N TRP A 148 29.52 -2.88 -12.57
CA TRP A 148 28.34 -3.71 -12.86
C TRP A 148 28.34 -4.94 -11.95
N VAL A 149 27.15 -5.30 -11.44
CA VAL A 149 26.96 -6.56 -10.72
C VAL A 149 26.88 -7.72 -11.73
N GLU A 150 27.82 -8.64 -11.64
CA GLU A 150 27.87 -9.85 -12.49
C GLU A 150 27.09 -11.01 -11.89
N ALA A 151 27.15 -11.16 -10.56
CA ALA A 151 26.49 -12.24 -9.85
C ALA A 151 26.18 -11.84 -8.41
N GLU A 152 25.12 -12.42 -7.86
CA GLU A 152 24.85 -12.35 -6.42
C GLU A 152 25.58 -13.50 -5.73
N LEU A 153 26.37 -13.18 -4.71
CA LEU A 153 27.11 -14.16 -3.91
C LEU A 153 26.32 -14.57 -2.66
N SER A 154 25.58 -13.61 -2.08
CA SER A 154 24.64 -13.83 -0.98
C SER A 154 23.61 -12.70 -0.92
N THR A 155 22.67 -12.76 0.04
CA THR A 155 21.66 -11.70 0.28
C THR A 155 22.27 -10.32 0.54
N THR A 156 23.54 -10.24 0.94
CA THR A 156 24.24 -8.98 1.26
C THR A 156 25.56 -8.80 0.51
N SER A 157 25.91 -9.71 -0.40
CA SER A 157 27.17 -9.65 -1.14
C SER A 157 27.03 -9.95 -2.63
N VAL A 158 27.78 -9.20 -3.44
CA VAL A 158 27.74 -9.25 -4.90
C VAL A 158 29.14 -9.35 -5.49
N SER A 159 29.24 -10.02 -6.64
CA SER A 159 30.41 -9.99 -7.51
C SER A 159 30.25 -8.84 -8.49
N VAL A 160 31.27 -7.99 -8.60
CA VAL A 160 31.22 -6.80 -9.45
C VAL A 160 32.45 -6.70 -10.35
N ARG A 161 32.26 -6.10 -11.54
CA ARG A 161 33.33 -5.78 -12.47
C ARG A 161 33.33 -4.28 -12.81
N PRO A 162 34.51 -3.64 -12.93
CA PRO A 162 34.61 -2.25 -13.38
C PRO A 162 33.97 -2.04 -14.76
N VAL A 163 33.34 -0.89 -14.96
CA VAL A 163 32.90 -0.49 -16.31
C VAL A 163 34.12 0.01 -17.08
N GLU A 164 34.50 -0.70 -18.14
CA GLU A 164 35.44 -0.17 -19.13
C GLU A 164 34.69 0.84 -20.02
N ARG A 165 35.21 2.07 -20.12
CA ARG A 165 34.70 3.10 -21.04
C ARG A 165 35.54 3.18 -22.29
#